data_AF-A0A2M7JV98-F1
#
_entry.id   AF-A0A2M7JV98-F1
#
_cell.length_a   1.000
_cell.length_b   1.000
_cell.length_c   1.000
_cell.angle_alpha   90.00
_cell.angle_beta   90.00
_cell.angle_gamma   90.00
#
_symmetry.space_group_name_H-M   'P 1'
#
loop_
_entity.id
_entity.type
_entity.pdbx_description
1 polymer ?
#
loop_
_entity_poly.entity_id
_entity_poly.type
_entity_poly.pdbx_seq_one_letter_code
_entity_poly.pdbx_strand_id
1 'polypeptide(L)' 'MKELRFSAADGEWRVAFAFDTKRKGILLVAGDKSGVSEKRFYRELAQKADDR' A
#
# COMPACT_ATOMS: atom_id res chain seq x y z
N MET A 1 9.02 -4.93 -1.74
CA MET A 1 7.58 -4.83 -1.40
C MET A 1 6.77 -4.78 -2.69
N LYS A 2 5.63 -5.48 -2.77
CA LYS A 2 4.73 -5.41 -3.92
C LYS A 2 3.55 -4.48 -3.60
N GLU A 3 2.89 -3.95 -4.63
CA GLU A 3 1.77 -3.01 -4.48
C GLU A 3 0.57 -3.44 -5.33
N LEU A 4 -0.63 -3.45 -4.73
CA LEU A 4 -1.90 -3.51 -5.45
C LEU A 4 -2.43 -2.10 -5.66
N ARG A 5 -2.96 -1.84 -6.86
CA ARG A 5 -3.54 -0.54 -7.26
C ARG A 5 -4.96 -0.75 -7.73
N PHE A 6 -5.90 0.03 -7.21
CA PHE A 6 -7.28 0.01 -7.68
C PHE A 6 -8.00 1.30 -7.28
N SER A 7 -9.07 1.61 -8.02
CA SER A 7 -9.98 2.71 -7.71
C SER A 7 -11.24 2.14 -7.04
N ALA A 8 -11.65 2.71 -5.91
CA ALA A 8 -12.85 2.30 -5.18
C ALA A 8 -13.33 3.40 -4.25
N ALA A 9 -14.65 3.54 -4.07
CA ALA A 9 -15.25 4.53 -3.18
C ALA A 9 -14.71 5.97 -3.41
N ASP A 10 -14.61 6.37 -4.68
CA ASP A 10 -14.05 7.66 -5.13
C ASP A 10 -12.57 7.92 -4.74
N GLY A 11 -11.86 6.87 -4.30
CA GLY A 11 -10.45 6.90 -3.91
C GLY A 11 -9.51 6.16 -4.87
N GLU A 12 -8.23 6.50 -4.82
CA GLU A 12 -7.13 5.88 -5.56
C GLU A 12 -6.25 5.07 -4.59
N TRP A 13 -6.60 3.80 -4.40
CA TRP A 13 -6.02 2.97 -3.36
C TRP A 13 -4.69 2.34 -3.77
N ARG A 14 -3.74 2.34 -2.83
CA ARG A 14 -2.49 1.58 -2.92
C ARG A 14 -2.36 0.70 -1.68
N VAL A 15 -2.12 -0.59 -1.90
CA VAL A 15 -1.95 -1.57 -0.83
C VAL A 15 -0.58 -2.21 -0.94
N ALA A 16 0.25 -2.02 0.07
CA ALA A 16 1.52 -2.72 0.21
C ALA A 16 1.27 -4.17 0.68
N PHE A 17 1.91 -5.12 0.01
CA PHE A 17 1.79 -6.52 0.36
C PHE A 17 3.10 -7.29 0.16
N ALA A 18 3.18 -8.44 0.83
CA ALA A 18 4.25 -9.41 0.73
C ALA A 18 3.68 -10.83 0.55
N PHE A 19 4.53 -11.78 0.17
CA PHE A 19 4.19 -13.20 0.20
C PHE A 19 5.01 -13.88 1.30
N ASP A 20 4.37 -14.74 2.09
CA ASP A 20 5.11 -15.64 2.98
C ASP A 20 5.83 -16.75 2.18
N THR A 21 6.61 -17.58 2.86
CA THR A 21 7.33 -18.71 2.24
C THR A 21 6.40 -19.77 1.64
N LYS A 22 5.10 -19.75 1.99
CA LYS A 22 4.05 -20.63 1.47
C LYS A 22 3.24 -19.97 0.34
N ARG A 23 3.67 -18.80 -0.15
CA ARG A 23 3.01 -18.00 -1.20
C ARG A 23 1.61 -17.50 -0.79
N LYS A 24 1.36 -17.30 0.50
CA LYS A 24 0.18 -16.58 0.98
C LYS A 24 0.45 -15.08 0.95
N GLY A 25 -0.46 -14.33 0.34
CA GLY A 25 -0.39 -12.87 0.33
C GLY A 25 -0.73 -12.30 1.71
N ILE A 26 0.14 -11.45 2.23
CA ILE A 26 -0.04 -10.70 3.48
C ILE A 26 -0.18 -9.23 3.10
N LEU A 27 -1.32 -8.62 3.44
CA LEU A 27 -1.55 -7.19 3.26
C LEU A 27 -0.98 -6.45 4.49
N LEU A 28 -0.10 -5.48 4.24
CA LEU A 28 0.64 -4.78 5.31
C LEU A 28 -0.05 -3.46 5.67
N VAL A 29 -0.29 -2.62 4.66
CA VAL A 29 -0.91 -1.31 4.82
C VAL A 29 -1.63 -0.89 3.53
N ALA A 30 -2.75 -0.19 3.68
CA ALA A 30 -3.51 0.41 2.61
C ALA A 30 -3.57 1.93 2.82
N GLY A 31 -3.52 2.70 1.73
CA GLY A 31 -3.73 4.14 1.75
C GLY A 31 -4.43 4.63 0.50
N ASP A 32 -5.31 5.61 0.66
CA ASP A 32 -5.87 6.38 -0.45
C ASP A 32 -4.90 7.49 -0.86
N LYS A 33 -4.48 7.46 -2.12
CA LYS A 33 -3.55 8.43 -2.72
C LYS A 33 -4.28 9.70 -3.17
N SER A 34 -5.62 9.68 -3.27
CA SER A 34 -6.41 10.80 -3.78
C SER A 34 -6.08 12.12 -3.06
N GLY A 35 -5.70 13.13 -3.83
CA GLY A 35 -5.36 14.46 -3.30
C GLY A 35 -4.04 14.55 -2.52
N VAL A 36 -3.27 13.47 -2.39
CA VAL A 36 -1.99 13.46 -1.67
C VAL A 36 -0.82 13.58 -2.66
N SER A 37 0.19 14.39 -2.31
CA SER A 37 1.45 14.42 -3.04
C SER A 37 2.07 13.02 -3.11
N GLU A 38 2.38 12.55 -4.32
CA GLU A 38 2.93 11.21 -4.55
C GLU A 38 4.15 10.90 -3.69
N LYS A 39 5.11 11.84 -3.61
CA LYS A 39 6.33 11.67 -2.81
C LYS A 39 6.02 11.49 -1.33
N ARG A 40 5.08 12.27 -0.80
CA ARG A 40 4.68 12.19 0.62
C ARG A 40 3.96 10.87 0.89
N PHE A 41 3.01 10.52 0.02
CA PHE A 41 2.23 9.29 0.11
C PHE A 41 3.13 8.06 0.18
N TYR A 42 4.05 7.92 -0.78
CA TYR A 42 4.92 6.76 -0.85
C TYR A 42 5.92 6.66 0.31
N ARG A 43 6.41 7.79 0.81
CA ARG A 43 7.26 7.81 2.01
C ARG A 43 6.50 7.28 3.23
N GLU A 44 5.27 7.74 3.44
CA GLU A 44 4.45 7.31 4.57
C GLU A 44 3.98 5.85 4.44
N LEU A 45 3.62 5.42 3.23
CA LEU A 45 3.19 4.05 2.96
C LEU A 45 4.33 3.05 3.22
N ALA A 46 5.53 3.33 2.72
CA ALA A 46 6.71 2.49 2.94
C ALA A 46 7.07 2.40 4.43
N GLN A 47 7.15 3.54 5.12
CA GLN A 47 7.45 3.58 6.54
C GLN A 47 6.46 2.74 7.36
N LYS A 48 5.16 2.90 7.12
CA LYS A 48 4.13 2.12 7.81
C LYS A 48 4.16 0.64 7.46
N ALA A 49 4.59 0.28 6.26
CA ALA A 49 4.69 -1.12 5.84
C ALA A 49 5.91 -1.81 6.46
N ASP A 50 7.03 -1.10 6.60
CA ASP A 50 8.25 -1.63 7.23
C ASP A 50 8.08 -1.83 8.75
N ASP A 51 7.18 -1.07 9.38
CA ASP A 51 6.81 -1.22 10.79
C ASP A 51 5.91 -2.46 11.08
N ARG A 52 5.54 -3.27 10.07
CA ARG A 52 4.61 -4.42 10.19
C ARG A 52 5.26 -5.75 9.85
#